data_AF-A0A7C1AT82-F1
#
_entry.id   AF-A0A7C1AT82-F1
#
_cell.length_a   1.000
_cell.length_b   1.000
_cell.length_c   1.000
_cell.angle_alpha   90.00
_cell.angle_beta   90.00
_cell.angle_gamma   90.00
#
_symmetry.space_group_name_H-M   'P 1'
#
loop_
_entity.id
_entity.type
_entity.pdbx_description
1 polymer ?
#
loop_
_entity_poly.entity_id
_entity_poly.type
_entity_poly.pdbx_seq_one_letter_code
_entity_poly.pdbx_strand_id
1 'polypeptide(L)'
;LIVANVGEEDLETPSRGLKEIQGWGVEHGVPVIPVCAKFELEASELDSSDRDEILRSVGIEKSAIGDIISTCYDLLDLITFYTPVGRELKAWTLKRGSTLLDAAGLIHTDIQKGFIKAQVVSLEDFIRYSGMAGAKEAGVVLVEGKEFVVRHKDVVVIHFNK
;
A
#
# COMPACT_ATOMS: atom_id res chain seq x y z
N LEU A 1 -7.57 -5.09 14.53
CA LEU A 1 -8.00 -5.96 13.43
C LEU A 1 -8.27 -7.35 13.98
N ILE A 2 -9.42 -7.92 13.65
CA ILE A 2 -9.74 -9.33 13.83
C ILE A 2 -9.82 -9.95 12.44
N VAL A 3 -9.05 -11.02 12.22
CA VAL A 3 -9.17 -11.87 11.04
C VAL A 3 -10.01 -13.08 11.45
N ALA A 4 -11.26 -13.12 11.01
CA ALA A 4 -12.18 -14.19 11.36
C ALA A 4 -12.08 -15.30 10.32
N ASN A 5 -11.44 -16.41 10.69
CA ASN A 5 -11.39 -17.57 9.81
C ASN A 5 -12.75 -18.28 9.78
N VAL A 6 -13.34 -18.41 8.60
CA VAL A 6 -14.71 -18.91 8.39
C VAL A 6 -14.77 -19.94 7.25
N GLY A 7 -15.89 -20.67 7.16
CA GLY A 7 -16.20 -21.53 6.02
C GLY A 7 -16.46 -20.72 4.73
N GLU A 8 -16.46 -21.39 3.58
CA GLU A 8 -16.76 -20.75 2.29
C GLU A 8 -18.21 -20.23 2.27
N GLU A 9 -19.13 -21.00 2.86
CA GLU A 9 -20.54 -20.66 3.01
C GLU A 9 -20.80 -19.36 3.79
N ASP A 10 -19.91 -19.04 4.73
CA ASP A 10 -20.00 -17.86 5.59
C ASP A 10 -19.58 -16.58 4.87
N LEU A 11 -18.91 -16.68 3.71
CA LEU A 11 -18.55 -15.53 2.88
C LEU A 11 -19.77 -14.98 2.14
N GLU A 12 -20.67 -15.86 1.69
CA GLU A 12 -21.94 -15.47 1.05
C GLU A 12 -23.04 -15.23 2.08
N THR A 13 -23.17 -16.14 3.05
CA THR A 13 -24.23 -16.10 4.06
C THR A 13 -23.62 -16.14 5.46
N PRO A 14 -23.30 -14.97 6.05
CA PRO A 14 -22.61 -14.91 7.34
C PRO A 14 -23.35 -15.65 8.47
N SER A 15 -22.66 -16.62 9.08
CA SER A 15 -23.13 -17.32 10.29
C SER A 15 -23.46 -16.35 11.42
N ARG A 16 -24.24 -16.85 12.38
CA ARG A 16 -24.55 -16.12 13.61
C ARG A 16 -23.28 -15.67 14.34
N GLY A 17 -22.27 -16.55 14.45
CA GLY A 17 -21.00 -16.23 15.10
C GLY A 17 -20.23 -15.13 14.38
N LEU A 18 -20.19 -15.16 13.03
CA LEU A 18 -19.57 -14.10 12.25
C LEU A 18 -20.30 -12.75 12.43
N LYS A 19 -21.64 -12.75 12.46
CA LYS A 19 -22.43 -11.53 12.71
C LYS A 19 -22.19 -10.96 14.10
N GLU A 20 -22.09 -11.82 15.12
CA GLU A 20 -21.81 -11.39 16.50
C GLU A 20 -20.43 -10.72 16.62
N ILE A 21 -19.38 -11.30 16.03
CA ILE A 21 -18.04 -10.71 16.08
C ILE A 21 -17.92 -9.44 15.23
N GLN A 22 -18.60 -9.37 14.09
CA GLN A 22 -18.68 -8.14 13.29
C GLN A 22 -19.40 -7.03 14.06
N GLY A 23 -20.52 -7.35 14.72
CA GLY A 23 -21.24 -6.41 15.59
C GLY A 23 -20.37 -5.88 16.73
N TRP A 24 -19.66 -6.78 17.41
CA TRP A 24 -18.69 -6.41 18.45
C TRP A 24 -17.57 -5.50 17.89
N GLY A 25 -17.06 -5.81 16.70
CA GLY A 25 -16.03 -5.02 16.04
C GLY A 25 -16.47 -3.59 15.74
N VAL A 26 -17.70 -3.40 15.25
CA VAL A 26 -18.28 -2.06 15.01
C VAL A 26 -18.40 -1.27 16.32
N GLU A 27 -18.88 -1.91 17.39
CA GLU A 27 -19.04 -1.27 18.71
C GLU A 27 -17.69 -0.78 19.28
N HIS A 28 -16.61 -1.54 19.04
CA HIS A 28 -15.29 -1.25 19.62
C HIS A 28 -14.34 -0.55 18.64
N GLY A 29 -14.79 -0.20 17.43
CA GLY A 29 -13.95 0.41 16.40
C GLY A 29 -12.82 -0.52 15.91
N VAL A 30 -13.02 -1.85 15.99
CA VAL A 30 -12.07 -2.86 15.57
C VAL A 30 -12.48 -3.41 14.21
N PRO A 31 -11.67 -3.24 13.15
CA PRO A 31 -11.96 -3.85 11.85
C PRO A 31 -12.03 -5.38 11.98
N VAL A 32 -13.05 -5.99 11.36
CA VAL A 32 -13.24 -7.44 11.31
C VAL A 32 -13.29 -7.85 9.84
N ILE A 33 -12.38 -8.73 9.43
CA ILE A 33 -12.30 -9.24 8.05
C ILE A 33 -12.56 -10.75 8.08
N PRO A 34 -13.67 -11.24 7.50
CA PRO A 34 -13.88 -12.67 7.31
C PRO A 34 -12.94 -13.19 6.20
N VAL A 35 -12.31 -14.34 6.47
CA VAL A 35 -11.43 -15.02 5.52
C VAL A 35 -11.72 -16.51 5.54
N CYS A 36 -11.89 -17.13 4.38
CA CYS A 36 -11.75 -18.58 4.29
C CYS A 36 -10.29 -18.92 4.02
N ALA A 37 -9.55 -19.31 5.07
CA ALA A 37 -8.12 -19.58 4.95
C ALA A 37 -7.81 -20.76 4.00
N LYS A 38 -8.71 -21.74 3.93
CA LYS A 38 -8.61 -22.88 3.01
C LYS A 38 -8.69 -22.40 1.56
N PHE A 39 -9.70 -21.60 1.24
CA PHE A 39 -9.87 -21.03 -0.09
C PHE A 39 -8.69 -20.14 -0.49
N GLU A 40 -8.19 -19.28 0.40
CA GLU A 40 -7.02 -18.45 0.10
C GLU A 40 -5.73 -19.26 -0.12
N LEU A 41 -5.57 -20.40 0.56
CA LEU A 41 -4.46 -21.33 0.31
C LEU A 41 -4.56 -21.94 -1.10
N GLU A 42 -5.72 -22.49 -1.45
CA GLU A 42 -5.98 -23.05 -2.78
C GLU A 42 -5.78 -21.98 -3.87
N ALA A 43 -6.29 -20.77 -3.64
CA ALA A 43 -6.12 -19.63 -4.53
C ALA A 43 -4.66 -19.16 -4.68
N SER A 44 -3.81 -19.40 -3.68
CA SER A 44 -2.38 -19.03 -3.71
C SER A 44 -1.52 -19.97 -4.57
N GLU A 45 -2.00 -21.18 -4.82
CA GLU A 45 -1.33 -22.18 -5.66
C GLU A 45 -1.68 -22.04 -7.15
N LEU A 46 -2.64 -21.18 -7.48
CA LEU A 46 -3.10 -20.91 -8.83
C LEU A 46 -2.35 -19.74 -9.46
N ASP A 47 -2.26 -19.77 -10.79
CA ASP A 47 -1.76 -18.64 -11.55
C ASP A 47 -2.73 -17.44 -11.46
N SER A 48 -2.18 -16.22 -11.55
CA SER A 48 -2.94 -14.99 -11.30
C SER A 48 -4.22 -14.81 -12.16
N SER A 49 -4.25 -15.35 -13.38
CA SER A 49 -5.45 -15.34 -14.24
C SER A 49 -6.58 -16.20 -13.68
N ASP A 50 -6.22 -17.38 -13.18
CA ASP A 50 -7.16 -18.41 -12.76
C ASP A 50 -7.72 -18.07 -11.38
N ARG A 51 -6.89 -17.45 -10.53
CA ARG A 51 -7.29 -16.91 -9.23
C ARG A 51 -8.42 -15.88 -9.34
N ASP A 52 -8.26 -14.88 -10.21
CA ASP A 52 -9.25 -13.81 -10.37
C ASP A 52 -10.57 -14.33 -10.95
N GLU A 53 -10.50 -15.34 -11.82
CA GLU A 53 -11.68 -15.99 -12.41
C GLU A 53 -12.44 -16.81 -11.36
N ILE A 54 -11.73 -17.57 -10.52
CA ILE A 54 -12.32 -18.34 -9.41
C ILE A 54 -12.94 -17.41 -8.36
N LEU A 55 -12.23 -16.35 -7.94
CA LEU A 55 -12.74 -15.34 -7.02
C LEU A 55 -14.09 -14.76 -7.50
N ARG A 56 -14.17 -14.38 -8.78
CA ARG A 56 -15.41 -13.87 -9.38
C ARG A 56 -16.53 -14.92 -9.44
N SER A 57 -16.19 -16.18 -9.66
CA SER A 57 -17.19 -17.27 -9.76
C SER A 57 -17.90 -17.57 -8.45
N VAL A 58 -17.26 -17.27 -7.31
CA VAL A 58 -17.84 -17.40 -5.96
C VAL A 58 -18.31 -16.06 -5.38
N GLY A 59 -18.46 -15.03 -6.23
CA GLY A 59 -18.98 -13.71 -5.82
C GLY A 59 -18.00 -12.86 -4.98
N ILE A 60 -16.73 -13.25 -4.89
CA ILE A 60 -15.69 -12.53 -4.16
C ILE A 60 -14.96 -11.62 -5.14
N GLU A 61 -15.20 -10.31 -5.09
CA GLU A 61 -14.57 -9.37 -6.03
C GLU A 61 -13.05 -9.21 -5.80
N LYS A 62 -12.56 -9.44 -4.57
CA LYS A 62 -11.16 -9.24 -4.19
C LYS A 62 -10.72 -10.23 -3.11
N SER A 63 -9.47 -10.68 -3.17
CA SER A 63 -8.87 -11.48 -2.10
C SER A 63 -8.90 -10.75 -0.76
N ALA A 64 -9.29 -11.48 0.29
CA ALA A 64 -9.33 -10.94 1.63
C ALA A 64 -7.91 -10.68 2.19
N ILE A 65 -6.88 -11.30 1.63
CA ILE A 65 -5.47 -10.99 1.94
C ILE A 65 -5.16 -9.52 1.57
N GLY A 66 -5.68 -9.02 0.45
CA GLY A 66 -5.49 -7.63 0.05
C GLY A 66 -6.07 -6.66 1.08
N ASP A 67 -7.28 -6.96 1.56
CA ASP A 67 -7.96 -6.14 2.58
C ASP A 67 -7.26 -6.21 3.93
N ILE A 68 -6.73 -7.38 4.32
CA ILE A 68 -5.89 -7.53 5.52
C ILE A 68 -4.65 -6.65 5.40
N ILE A 69 -3.92 -6.71 4.28
CA ILE A 69 -2.71 -5.92 4.08
C ILE A 69 -3.04 -4.43 4.15
N SER A 70 -4.05 -3.96 3.42
CA SER A 70 -4.46 -2.55 3.43
C SER A 70 -4.85 -2.09 4.82
N THR A 71 -5.66 -2.88 5.54
CA THR A 71 -6.11 -2.54 6.89
C THR A 71 -4.96 -2.52 7.88
N CYS A 72 -3.99 -3.43 7.76
CA CYS A 72 -2.76 -3.40 8.57
C CYS A 72 -1.91 -2.15 8.28
N TYR A 73 -1.79 -1.74 7.02
CA TYR A 73 -1.11 -0.49 6.66
C TYR A 73 -1.77 0.70 7.32
N ASP A 74 -3.09 0.80 7.27
CA ASP A 74 -3.83 1.90 7.89
C ASP A 74 -3.71 1.86 9.43
N LEU A 75 -3.85 0.70 10.06
CA LEU A 75 -3.73 0.54 11.52
C LEU A 75 -2.34 0.85 12.06
N LEU A 76 -1.31 0.62 11.26
CA LEU A 76 0.09 0.91 11.62
C LEU A 76 0.52 2.32 11.21
N ASP A 77 -0.41 3.14 10.68
CA ASP A 77 -0.15 4.46 10.12
C ASP A 77 0.98 4.43 9.09
N LEU A 78 0.97 3.46 8.18
CA LEU A 78 2.00 3.30 7.17
C LEU A 78 1.60 3.95 5.84
N ILE A 79 2.60 4.43 5.13
CA ILE A 79 2.49 4.92 3.76
C ILE A 79 3.55 4.25 2.88
N THR A 80 3.22 4.02 1.62
CA THR A 80 4.18 3.66 0.58
C THR A 80 4.59 4.88 -0.24
N PHE A 81 5.88 5.05 -0.51
CA PHE A 81 6.41 5.97 -1.53
C PHE A 81 7.34 5.20 -2.49
N TYR A 82 7.68 5.82 -3.62
CA TYR A 82 8.42 5.16 -4.69
C TYR A 82 9.68 5.93 -5.07
N THR A 83 10.71 5.21 -5.48
CA THR A 83 11.91 5.79 -6.10
C THR A 83 12.15 5.15 -7.47
N PRO A 84 12.40 5.93 -8.53
CA PRO A 84 12.82 5.39 -9.82
C PRO A 84 14.21 4.74 -9.74
N VAL A 85 14.33 3.50 -10.21
CA VAL A 85 15.58 2.75 -10.34
C VAL A 85 15.66 2.20 -11.77
N GLY A 86 16.41 2.88 -12.63
CA GLY A 86 16.44 2.54 -14.05
C GLY A 86 15.07 2.70 -14.69
N ARG A 87 14.46 1.60 -15.12
CA ARG A 87 13.11 1.56 -15.73
C ARG A 87 12.01 1.10 -14.76
N GLU A 88 12.35 0.85 -13.50
CA GLU A 88 11.43 0.31 -12.50
C GLU A 88 11.19 1.34 -11.39
N LEU A 89 10.06 1.17 -10.67
CA LEU A 89 9.79 1.89 -9.43
C LEU A 89 10.01 0.94 -8.26
N LYS A 90 10.88 1.30 -7.33
CA LYS A 90 11.02 0.60 -6.07
C LYS A 90 10.10 1.21 -5.03
N ALA A 91 9.28 0.39 -4.39
CA ALA A 91 8.39 0.78 -3.30
C ALA A 91 9.10 0.74 -1.94
N TRP A 92 8.78 1.70 -1.08
CA TRP A 92 9.34 1.85 0.26
C TRP A 92 8.23 2.19 1.25
N THR A 93 8.31 1.65 2.45
CA THR A 93 7.28 1.86 3.49
C THR A 93 7.82 2.77 4.59
N LEU A 94 7.04 3.80 4.93
CA LEU A 94 7.31 4.76 6.01
C LEU A 94 6.10 4.85 6.94
N LYS A 95 6.30 5.45 8.12
CA LYS A 95 5.18 5.93 8.92
C LYS A 95 4.64 7.23 8.32
N ARG A 96 3.33 7.43 8.44
CA ARG A 96 2.65 8.67 8.07
C ARG A 96 3.24 9.81 8.89
N GLY A 97 3.55 10.92 8.23
CA GLY A 97 4.24 12.05 8.86
C GLY A 97 5.77 12.00 8.75
N SER A 98 6.36 10.91 8.26
CA SER A 98 7.80 10.85 7.99
C SER A 98 8.23 11.85 6.91
N THR A 99 9.45 12.37 7.06
CA THR A 99 10.04 13.41 6.21
C THR A 99 10.84 12.84 5.05
N LEU A 100 11.24 13.70 4.09
CA LEU A 100 12.18 13.32 3.03
C LEU A 100 13.55 12.89 3.57
N LEU A 101 13.98 13.41 4.73
CA LEU A 101 15.21 12.97 5.38
C LEU A 101 15.07 11.55 5.96
N ASP A 102 13.91 11.19 6.50
CA ASP A 102 13.62 9.83 6.95
C ASP A 102 13.59 8.86 5.75
N ALA A 103 12.93 9.27 4.67
CA ALA A 103 12.91 8.53 3.41
C ALA A 103 14.32 8.27 2.87
N ALA A 104 15.20 9.29 2.91
CA ALA A 104 16.60 9.16 2.53
C ALA A 104 17.32 8.10 3.37
N GLY A 105 17.14 8.13 4.69
CA GLY A 105 17.74 7.18 5.63
C GLY A 105 17.30 5.74 5.41
N LEU A 106 16.01 5.55 5.06
CA LEU A 106 15.47 4.23 4.71
C LEU A 106 16.11 3.66 3.43
N ILE A 107 16.41 4.51 2.45
CA ILE A 107 17.06 4.09 1.20
C ILE A 107 18.53 3.74 1.46
N HIS A 108 19.27 4.65 2.09
CA HIS A 108 20.65 4.44 2.53
C HIS A 108 21.13 5.56 3.46
N THR A 109 21.94 5.22 4.47
CA THR A 109 22.45 6.19 5.46
C THR A 109 23.31 7.30 4.85
N ASP A 110 24.07 7.03 3.79
CA ASP A 110 24.84 8.07 3.09
C ASP A 110 23.96 9.05 2.32
N ILE A 111 22.83 8.61 1.75
CA ILE A 111 21.88 9.51 1.08
C ILE A 111 21.26 10.47 2.10
N GLN A 112 20.99 9.98 3.31
CA GLN A 112 20.50 10.81 4.41
C GLN A 112 21.52 11.88 4.82
N LYS A 113 22.78 11.50 5.04
CA LYS A 113 23.86 12.42 5.41
C LYS A 113 24.13 13.45 4.31
N GLY A 114 24.15 13.00 3.06
CA GLY A 114 24.44 13.81 1.88
C GLY A 114 23.23 14.58 1.34
N PHE A 115 22.04 14.49 1.94
CA PHE A 115 20.81 15.04 1.38
C PHE A 115 20.93 16.55 1.08
N ILE A 116 20.58 16.93 -0.15
CA ILE A 116 20.53 18.32 -0.61
C ILE A 116 19.06 18.75 -0.77
N LYS A 117 18.30 18.03 -1.60
CA LYS A 117 16.90 18.29 -1.94
C LYS A 117 16.28 17.05 -2.58
N ALA A 118 14.96 17.00 -2.70
CA ALA A 118 14.30 15.99 -3.54
C ALA A 118 13.32 16.61 -4.54
N GLN A 119 13.11 15.91 -5.65
CA GLN A 119 11.96 16.11 -6.51
C GLN A 119 10.86 15.16 -6.05
N VAL A 120 9.65 15.67 -5.91
CA VAL A 120 8.47 14.91 -5.46
C VAL A 120 7.33 15.14 -6.43
N VAL A 121 6.65 14.06 -6.81
CA VAL A 121 5.43 14.10 -7.63
C VAL A 121 4.52 12.96 -7.22
N SER A 122 3.20 13.10 -7.38
CA SER A 122 2.29 11.99 -7.15
C SER A 122 2.54 10.86 -8.16
N LEU A 123 2.30 9.60 -7.78
CA LEU A 123 2.38 8.46 -8.71
C LEU A 123 1.40 8.62 -9.87
N GLU A 124 0.22 9.20 -9.63
CA GLU A 124 -0.78 9.47 -10.66
C GLU A 124 -0.21 10.41 -11.72
N ASP A 125 0.37 11.53 -11.32
CA ASP A 125 0.95 12.49 -12.25
C ASP A 125 2.23 11.96 -12.90
N PHE A 126 3.04 11.19 -12.16
CA PHE A 126 4.20 10.50 -12.73
C PHE A 126 3.79 9.58 -13.88
N ILE A 127 2.70 8.82 -13.73
CA ILE A 127 2.18 7.96 -14.80
C ILE A 127 1.56 8.81 -15.92
N ARG A 128 0.70 9.77 -15.58
CA ARG A 128 0.00 10.65 -16.53
C ARG A 128 0.96 11.36 -17.48
N TYR A 129 2.10 11.83 -16.95
CA TYR A 129 3.10 12.57 -17.71
C TYR A 129 4.31 11.74 -18.11
N SER A 130 4.18 10.40 -18.15
CA SER A 130 5.21 9.48 -18.65
C SER A 130 6.58 9.63 -17.97
N GLY A 131 6.57 9.86 -16.66
CA GLY A 131 7.73 9.91 -15.79
C GLY A 131 8.10 11.31 -15.31
N MET A 132 9.22 11.38 -14.59
CA MET A 132 9.66 12.61 -13.90
C MET A 132 9.94 13.77 -14.86
N ALA A 133 10.44 13.49 -16.07
CA ALA A 133 10.75 14.51 -17.06
C ALA A 133 9.48 15.21 -17.56
N GLY A 134 8.49 14.45 -18.04
CA GLY A 134 7.23 15.02 -18.49
C GLY A 134 6.44 15.67 -17.35
N ALA A 135 6.46 15.09 -16.15
CA ALA A 135 5.84 15.70 -14.98
C ALA A 135 6.48 17.07 -14.62
N LYS A 136 7.80 17.19 -14.80
CA LYS A 136 8.50 18.46 -14.59
C LYS A 136 8.13 19.49 -15.64
N GLU A 137 8.02 19.11 -16.90
CA GLU A 137 7.57 19.98 -17.99
C GLU A 137 6.12 20.45 -17.80
N ALA A 138 5.26 19.58 -17.25
CA ALA A 138 3.89 19.90 -16.89
C ALA A 138 3.77 20.77 -15.62
N GLY A 139 4.87 21.04 -14.91
CA GLY A 139 4.89 21.91 -13.73
C GLY A 139 4.31 21.29 -12.46
N VAL A 140 4.13 19.97 -12.41
CA VAL A 140 3.54 19.25 -11.26
C VAL A 140 4.58 18.63 -10.31
N VAL A 141 5.88 18.78 -10.64
CA VAL A 141 6.99 18.32 -9.78
C VAL A 141 7.33 19.40 -8.76
N LEU A 142 7.29 19.03 -7.49
CA LEU A 142 7.74 19.84 -6.36
C LEU A 142 9.25 19.64 -6.14
N VAL A 143 9.95 20.69 -5.72
CA VAL A 143 11.35 20.62 -5.29
C VAL A 143 11.42 21.02 -3.83
N GLU A 144 11.72 20.03 -2.99
CA GLU A 144 11.47 20.12 -1.55
C GLU A 144 12.72 19.82 -0.72
N GLY A 145 12.72 20.36 0.50
CA GLY A 145 13.79 20.21 1.48
C GLY A 145 13.58 19.02 2.44
N LYS A 146 14.51 18.87 3.38
CA LYS A 146 14.57 17.74 4.33
C LYS A 146 13.27 17.52 5.11
N GLU A 147 12.61 18.61 5.50
CA GLU A 147 11.43 18.62 6.37
C GLU A 147 10.10 18.33 5.65
N PHE A 148 10.10 18.19 4.33
CA PHE A 148 8.87 17.90 3.61
C PHE A 148 8.33 16.52 4.01
N VAL A 149 7.06 16.49 4.41
CA VAL A 149 6.37 15.26 4.80
C VAL A 149 5.97 14.48 3.55
N VAL A 150 6.53 13.28 3.42
CA VAL A 150 6.26 12.37 2.30
C VAL A 150 4.81 11.87 2.39
N ARG A 151 4.12 11.85 1.26
CA ARG A 151 2.73 11.42 1.16
C ARG A 151 2.64 10.02 0.58
N HIS A 152 1.52 9.37 0.85
CA HIS A 152 1.25 8.07 0.25
C HIS A 152 1.19 8.19 -1.27
N LYS A 153 1.93 7.31 -1.95
CA LYS A 153 2.11 7.25 -3.39
C LYS A 153 2.86 8.45 -3.99
N ASP A 154 3.72 9.09 -3.22
CA ASP A 154 4.72 9.99 -3.81
C ASP A 154 5.81 9.21 -4.55
N VAL A 155 6.27 9.75 -5.68
CA VAL A 155 7.48 9.35 -6.38
C VAL A 155 8.56 10.37 -6.08
N VAL A 156 9.67 9.92 -5.50
CA VAL A 156 10.72 10.77 -4.93
C VAL A 156 12.05 10.50 -5.62
N VAL A 157 12.72 11.57 -6.06
CA VAL A 157 14.11 11.54 -6.56
C VAL A 157 14.98 12.44 -5.69
N ILE A 158 15.82 11.80 -4.86
CA ILE A 158 16.68 12.49 -3.91
C ILE A 158 18.00 12.87 -4.57
N HIS A 159 18.37 14.15 -4.44
CA HIS A 159 19.68 14.66 -4.83
C HIS A 159 20.54 14.77 -3.57
N PHE A 160 21.69 14.12 -3.58
CA PHE A 160 22.60 14.06 -2.45
C PHE A 160 24.05 14.19 -2.93
N ASN A 161 24.93 14.68 -2.05
CA ASN A 161 26.36 14.65 -2.29
C ASN A 161 26.92 13.29 -1.84
N LYS A 162 27.85 12.74 -2.62
CA LYS A 162 28.58 11.53 -2.26
C LYS A 162 29.76 11.84 -1.35
#